data_AF-A0A956Z6T3-F1
#
_entry.id   AF-A0A956Z6T3-F1
#
_cell.length_a   1.000
_cell.length_b   1.000
_cell.length_c   1.000
_cell.angle_alpha   90.00
_cell.angle_beta   90.00
_cell.angle_gamma   90.00
#
_symmetry.space_group_name_H-M   'P 1'
#
loop_
_entity.id
_entity.type
_entity.pdbx_description
1 polymer ?
#
loop_
_entity_poly.entity_id
_entity_poly.type
_entity_poly.pdbx_seq_one_letter_code
_entity_poly.pdbx_strand_id
1 'polypeptide(L)' 'MSHYTEDTLVQQTTANYFEHQLGWRSVLAHNHEDFGPNSLLGRVSDREVVLIRPLREKLMALNPGLPEA' A
#
# COMPACT_ATOMS: atom_id res chain seq x y z
N MET A 1 -6.86 -27.57 10.11
CA MET A 1 -6.42 -26.55 9.12
C MET A 1 -4.92 -26.74 8.93
N SER A 2 -4.42 -26.72 7.68
CA SER A 2 -2.99 -26.85 7.42
C SER A 2 -2.27 -25.61 7.94
N HIS A 3 -1.22 -25.78 8.76
CA HIS A 3 -0.39 -24.67 9.26
C HIS A 3 0.58 -24.12 8.20
N TYR A 4 0.74 -24.84 7.09
CA TYR A 4 1.65 -24.52 6.01
C TYR A 4 0.84 -24.10 4.78
N THR A 5 0.67 -22.80 4.59
CA THR A 5 0.01 -22.18 3.43
C THR A 5 0.87 -21.04 2.88
N GLU A 6 0.60 -20.59 1.65
CA GLU A 6 1.26 -19.39 1.09
C GLU A 6 1.06 -18.17 1.99
N ASP A 7 -0.18 -17.96 2.46
CA ASP A 7 -0.53 -16.85 3.34
C ASP A 7 0.39 -16.79 4.57
N THR A 8 0.63 -17.92 5.23
CA THR A 8 1.44 -17.95 6.46
C THR A 8 2.93 -17.98 6.20
N LEU A 9 3.39 -18.77 5.22
CA LEU A 9 4.82 -19.00 5.00
C LEU A 9 5.48 -17.94 4.12
N VAL A 10 4.72 -17.34 3.20
CA VAL A 10 5.27 -16.39 2.22
C VAL A 10 4.72 -15.00 2.48
N GLN A 11 3.40 -14.82 2.39
CA GLN A 11 2.80 -13.48 2.41
C GLN A 11 3.00 -12.78 3.76
N GLN A 12 2.56 -13.40 4.86
CA GLN A 12 2.67 -12.82 6.20
C GLN A 12 4.13 -12.64 6.61
N THR A 13 4.97 -13.64 6.33
CA THR A 13 6.40 -13.58 6.67
C THR A 13 7.10 -12.43 5.93
N THR A 14 6.80 -12.25 4.63
CA THR A 14 7.36 -11.15 3.83
C THR A 14 6.83 -9.79 4.30
N ALA A 15 5.52 -9.67 4.55
CA ALA A 15 4.90 -8.46 5.06
C ALA A 15 5.51 -8.03 6.41
N ASN A 16 5.67 -8.97 7.34
CA ASN A 16 6.29 -8.73 8.65
C ASN A 16 7.75 -8.28 8.51
N TYR A 17 8.50 -8.86 7.58
CA TYR A 17 9.88 -8.45 7.35
C TYR A 17 9.95 -7.01 6.81
N PHE A 18 9.14 -6.67 5.82
CA PHE A 18 9.08 -5.30 5.28
C PHE A 18 8.68 -4.28 6.35
N GLU A 19 7.70 -4.60 7.19
CA GLU A 19 7.27 -3.72 8.27
C GLU A 19 8.35 -3.57 9.35
N HIS A 20 8.80 -4.68 9.94
CA HIS A 20 9.63 -4.63 11.14
C HIS A 20 11.12 -4.40 10.86
N GLN A 21 11.63 -4.82 9.69
CA GLN A 21 13.05 -4.71 9.36
C GLN A 21 13.34 -3.54 8.41
N LEU A 22 12.40 -3.19 7.51
CA LEU A 22 12.60 -2.10 6.54
C LEU A 22 11.78 -0.85 6.88
N GLY A 23 10.86 -0.92 7.86
CA GLY A 23 10.00 0.21 8.24
C GLY A 23 8.95 0.55 7.19
N TRP A 24 8.61 -0.40 6.31
CA TRP A 24 7.61 -0.18 5.27
C TRP A 24 6.20 -0.30 5.84
N ARG A 25 5.27 0.48 5.29
CA ARG A 25 3.86 0.29 5.56
C ARG A 25 3.33 -0.84 4.67
N SER A 26 3.00 -1.98 5.27
CA SER A 26 2.32 -3.10 4.59
C SER A 26 0.81 -3.01 4.79
N VAL A 27 0.02 -3.31 3.75
CA VAL A 27 -1.45 -3.26 3.78
C VAL A 27 -2.03 -4.48 3.09
N LEU A 28 -2.91 -5.23 3.76
CA LEU A 28 -3.67 -6.32 3.16
C LEU A 28 -4.92 -5.78 2.46
N ALA A 29 -4.84 -5.62 1.14
CA ALA A 29 -5.94 -5.08 0.33
C ALA A 29 -6.85 -6.15 -0.29
N HIS A 30 -6.38 -7.40 -0.40
CA HIS A 30 -7.15 -8.48 -1.02
C HIS A 30 -8.44 -8.76 -0.24
N ASN A 31 -9.61 -8.64 -0.89
CA ASN A 31 -10.95 -8.79 -0.30
C ASN A 31 -11.31 -7.86 0.88
N HIS A 32 -10.40 -6.95 1.25
CA HIS A 32 -10.54 -6.02 2.38
C HIS A 32 -10.59 -4.56 1.94
N GLU A 33 -10.46 -4.29 0.64
CA GLU A 33 -10.45 -2.94 0.10
C GLU A 33 -11.80 -2.51 -0.47
N ASP A 34 -12.08 -1.22 -0.29
CA ASP A 34 -13.12 -0.43 -0.92
C ASP A 34 -12.57 0.54 -1.98
N PHE A 35 -13.44 1.09 -2.83
CA PHE A 35 -13.04 1.99 -3.92
C PHE A 35 -13.61 3.40 -3.74
N GLY A 36 -12.79 4.40 -4.05
CA GLY A 36 -13.14 5.81 -4.00
C GLY A 36 -12.05 6.66 -3.34
N PRO A 37 -12.15 8.00 -3.40
CA PRO A 37 -11.10 8.90 -2.92
C PRO A 37 -10.74 8.75 -1.44
N ASN A 38 -11.71 8.30 -0.63
CA ASN A 38 -11.56 8.11 0.81
C ASN A 38 -11.36 6.64 1.21
N SER A 39 -11.20 5.74 0.24
CA SER A 39 -11.01 4.31 0.48
C SER A 39 -9.63 3.99 1.04
N LEU A 40 -9.40 2.73 1.41
CA LEU A 40 -8.15 2.23 1.99
C LEU A 40 -6.92 2.69 1.19
N LEU A 41 -6.88 2.42 -0.12
CA LEU A 41 -5.80 2.89 -0.98
C LEU A 41 -6.15 4.15 -1.78
N GLY A 42 -7.39 4.61 -1.72
CA GLY A 42 -7.85 5.82 -2.40
C GLY A 42 -8.00 5.67 -3.91
N ARG A 43 -8.01 4.43 -4.40
CA ARG A 43 -8.16 4.09 -5.82
C ARG A 43 -9.63 3.97 -6.21
N VAL A 44 -9.96 4.29 -7.45
CA VAL A 44 -11.33 4.19 -7.98
C VAL A 44 -11.66 2.81 -8.55
N SER A 45 -10.63 1.99 -8.83
CA SER A 45 -10.75 0.64 -9.36
C SER A 45 -9.52 -0.17 -9.00
N ASP A 46 -9.68 -1.50 -8.98
CA ASP A 46 -8.57 -2.42 -8.76
C ASP A 46 -7.52 -2.46 -9.88
N ARG A 47 -7.83 -1.86 -11.02
CA ARG A 47 -6.95 -1.73 -12.19
C ARG A 47 -5.91 -0.61 -12.04
N GLU A 48 -6.08 0.27 -11.05
CA GLU A 48 -5.10 1.33 -10.79
C GLU A 48 -3.87 0.76 -10.10
N VAL A 49 -2.74 0.76 -10.82
CA VAL A 49 -1.46 0.25 -10.33
C VAL A 49 -0.72 1.29 -9.47
N VAL A 50 -1.04 2.57 -9.64
CA VAL A 50 -0.39 3.68 -8.95
C VAL A 50 -1.33 4.25 -7.88
N LEU A 51 -0.84 4.35 -6.65
CA LEU A 51 -1.56 5.01 -5.55
C LEU A 51 -1.30 6.52 -5.60
N ILE A 52 -2.16 7.25 -6.31
CA ILE A 52 -1.97 8.68 -6.62
C ILE A 52 -1.91 9.54 -5.36
N ARG A 53 -2.75 9.28 -4.34
CA ARG A 53 -2.76 10.05 -3.08
C ARG A 53 -1.40 10.04 -2.36
N PRO A 54 -0.85 8.88 -1.94
CA PRO A 54 0.46 8.85 -1.30
C PRO A 54 1.59 9.25 -2.24
N LEU A 55 1.48 9.00 -3.56
CA LEU A 55 2.48 9.46 -4.52
C LEU A 55 2.56 10.99 -4.54
N ARG A 56 1.42 11.68 -4.67
CA ARG A 56 1.37 13.15 -4.68
C ARG A 56 1.91 13.74 -3.37
N GLU A 57 1.51 13.18 -2.22
CA GLU A 57 2.01 13.62 -0.90
C GLU A 57 3.55 13.53 -0.83
N LYS A 58 4.13 12.41 -1.29
CA LYS A 58 5.59 12.24 -1.30
C LYS A 58 6.29 13.11 -2.33
N LEU A 59 5.71 13.31 -3.50
CA LEU A 59 6.26 14.24 -4.50
C LEU A 59 6.33 15.67 -3.95
N MET A 60 5.29 16.15 -3.28
CA MET A 60 5.30 17.47 -2.65
C MET A 60 6.34 17.56 -1.52
N ALA A 61 6.43 16.52 -0.67
CA ALA A 61 7.38 16.51 0.44
C ALA A 61 8.85 16.46 -0.01
N LEU A 62 9.14 15.79 -1.12
CA LEU A 62 10.50 15.60 -1.63
C LEU A 62 10.98 16.73 -2.56
N ASN A 63 10.09 17.61 -3.04
CA ASN A 63 10.42 18.68 -3.99
C ASN A 63 10.04 20.06 -3.42
N PRO A 64 10.86 20.64 -2.53
CA PRO A 64 10.66 22.02 -2.07
C PRO A 64 10.66 23.00 -3.25
N GLY A 65 9.62 23.83 -3.37
CA GLY A 65 9.45 24.77 -4.48
C GLY A 65 8.71 24.20 -5.70
N LEU A 66 8.03 23.06 -5.56
CA LEU A 66 7.12 22.54 -6.59
C LEU A 66 6.10 23.64 -6.98
N PRO A 67 5.93 23.93 -8.29
CA PRO A 67 4.89 24.86 -8.75
C PRO A 67 3.50 24.38 -8.33
N GLU A 68 2.59 25.31 -8.05
CA GLU A 68 1.17 24.97 -7.87
C GLU A 68 0.60 24.39 -9.18
N ALA A 69 -0.34 23.46 -9.03
CA ALA A 69 -0.97 22.73 -10.13
C ALA A 69 -2.11 23.50 -10.79
#